data_AF-A0A841M1J8-F1
#
_entry.id   AF-A0A841M1J8-F1
#
_cell.length_a   1.000
_cell.length_b   1.000
_cell.length_c   1.000
_cell.angle_alpha   90.00
_cell.angle_beta   90.00
_cell.angle_gamma   90.00
#
_symmetry.space_group_name_H-M   'P 1'
#
loop_
_entity.id
_entity.type
_entity.pdbx_description
1 polymer ?
#
loop_
_entity_poly.entity_id
_entity_poly.type
_entity_poly.pdbx_seq_one_letter_code
_entity_poly.pdbx_strand_id
1 'polypeptide(L)' 'MEARPHGFRSSLRDWIAEATETPHDIAETVLGHVVGGSVERAYRRTDFIEQRRNLMVRWSQHVTGQNGQVVKMVKGAGL' A
#
# COMPACT_ATOMS: atom_id res chain seq x y z
N MET A 1 0.67 26.14 -4.04
CA MET A 1 1.16 24.95 -3.32
C MET A 1 1.97 24.12 -4.30
N GLU A 2 3.29 24.10 -4.15
CA GLU A 2 4.29 23.60 -5.12
C GLU A 2 4.54 22.08 -5.03
N ALA A 3 3.60 21.35 -4.44
CA ALA A 3 3.54 19.90 -4.51
C ALA A 3 2.07 19.51 -4.64
N ARG A 4 1.70 18.89 -5.76
CA ARG A 4 0.32 18.47 -6.04
C ARG A 4 0.04 17.15 -5.30
N PRO A 5 -1.05 17.04 -4.52
CA PRO A 5 -1.37 15.84 -3.72
C PRO A 5 -1.55 14.52 -4.52
N HIS A 6 -1.59 14.59 -5.85
CA HIS A 6 -1.55 13.41 -6.73
C HIS A 6 -0.17 12.71 -6.74
N GLY A 7 0.90 13.39 -6.30
CA GLY A 7 2.26 12.84 -6.34
C GLY A 7 2.44 11.57 -5.52
N PHE A 8 1.87 11.48 -4.31
CA PHE A 8 2.21 10.36 -3.41
C PHE A 8 1.75 8.99 -3.89
N ARG A 9 0.51 8.87 -4.40
CA ARG A 9 0.01 7.58 -4.91
C ARG A 9 0.66 7.21 -6.25
N SER A 10 0.85 8.19 -7.13
CA SER A 10 1.55 7.97 -8.41
C SER A 10 3.01 7.58 -8.19
N SER A 11 3.76 8.31 -7.36
CA SER A 11 5.14 7.98 -7.03
C SER A 11 5.27 6.61 -6.38
N LEU A 12 4.36 6.23 -5.47
CA LEU A 12 4.33 4.88 -4.92
C LEU A 12 4.06 3.84 -6.02
N ARG A 13 3.12 4.11 -6.93
CA ARG A 13 2.76 3.18 -7.99
C ARG A 13 3.89 2.97 -9.00
N ASP A 14 4.56 4.05 -9.39
CA ASP A 14 5.69 4.06 -10.31
C ASP A 14 6.88 3.32 -9.66
N TRP A 15 7.20 3.64 -8.40
CA TRP A 15 8.23 2.93 -7.65
C TRP A 15 7.94 1.43 -7.53
N ILE A 16 6.70 1.04 -7.25
CA ILE A 16 6.33 -0.39 -7.21
C ILE A 16 6.60 -1.06 -8.56
N ALA A 17 6.26 -0.39 -9.67
CA ALA A 17 6.44 -0.92 -11.02
C ALA A 17 7.92 -1.07 -11.41
N GLU A 18 8.75 -0.08 -11.05
CA GLU A 18 10.13 0.02 -11.51
C GLU A 18 11.13 -0.69 -10.60
N ALA A 19 10.85 -0.75 -9.29
CA ALA A 19 11.83 -1.18 -8.28
C ALA A 19 11.44 -2.46 -7.53
N THR A 20 10.31 -3.10 -7.88
CA THR A 20 9.83 -4.29 -7.18
C THR A 20 9.20 -5.31 -8.11
N GLU A 21 9.11 -6.56 -7.65
CA GLU A 21 8.36 -7.64 -8.32
C GLU A 21 6.95 -7.82 -7.71
N THR A 22 6.39 -6.76 -7.12
CA THR A 22 5.10 -6.83 -6.43
C THR A 22 3.98 -7.13 -7.44
N PRO A 23 3.15 -8.16 -7.21
CA PRO A 23 1.99 -8.43 -8.05
C PRO A 23 1.02 -7.25 -8.11
N HIS A 24 0.40 -7.05 -9.29
CA HIS A 24 -0.56 -5.98 -9.55
C HIS A 24 -1.65 -5.87 -8.48
N ASP A 25 -2.26 -6.99 -8.10
CA ASP A 25 -3.31 -7.02 -7.07
C ASP A 25 -2.86 -6.43 -5.73
N ILE A 26 -1.62 -6.70 -5.32
CA ILE A 26 -1.07 -6.19 -4.05
C ILE A 26 -0.75 -4.70 -4.17
N ALA A 27 -0.17 -4.28 -5.30
CA ALA A 27 0.16 -2.88 -5.58
C ALA A 27 -1.09 -1.98 -5.51
N GLU A 28 -2.15 -2.39 -6.21
CA GLU A 28 -3.42 -1.66 -6.23
C GLU A 28 -4.14 -1.70 -4.87
N THR A 29 -4.07 -2.83 -4.15
CA THR A 29 -4.65 -2.93 -2.80
C THR A 29 -3.89 -2.05 -1.79
N VAL A 30 -2.57 -1.87 -1.93
CA VAL A 30 -1.80 -0.88 -1.13
C VAL A 30 -2.31 0.55 -1.37
N LEU A 31 -2.68 0.89 -2.60
CA LEU A 31 -3.20 2.22 -2.96
C LEU A 31 -4.64 2.44 -2.48
N GLY A 32 -5.31 1.39 -2.01
CA GLY A 32 -6.71 1.39 -1.59
C GLY A 32 -7.68 1.20 -2.75
N HIS A 33 -7.20 0.75 -3.90
CA HIS A 33 -8.05 0.48 -5.05
C HIS A 33 -8.75 -0.88 -4.92
N VAL A 34 -9.93 -0.97 -5.54
CA VAL A 34 -10.68 -2.23 -5.66
C VAL A 34 -10.25 -2.91 -6.96
N VAL A 35 -9.78 -4.15 -6.85
CA VAL A 35 -9.27 -4.92 -7.99
C VAL A 35 -10.15 -6.14 -8.26
N GLY A 36 -10.24 -6.51 -9.54
CA GLY A 36 -11.00 -7.67 -10.02
C GLY A 36 -12.50 -7.41 -10.14
N GLY A 37 -13.19 -8.28 -10.87
CA GLY A 37 -14.65 -8.25 -11.07
C GLY A 37 -15.44 -8.70 -9.85
N SER A 38 -16.78 -8.64 -9.91
CA SER A 38 -17.65 -9.07 -8.80
C SER A 38 -17.42 -10.52 -8.40
N VAL A 39 -17.27 -11.42 -9.37
CA VAL A 39 -17.02 -12.85 -9.14
C VAL A 39 -15.66 -13.06 -8.48
N GLU A 40 -14.59 -12.49 -9.04
CA GLU A 40 -13.23 -12.62 -8.47
C GLU A 40 -13.17 -12.11 -7.04
N ARG A 41 -13.81 -10.97 -6.75
CA ARG A 41 -13.88 -10.41 -5.40
C ARG A 41 -14.70 -11.26 -4.43
N ALA A 42 -15.75 -11.94 -4.90
CA ALA A 42 -16.52 -12.85 -4.06
C ALA A 42 -15.67 -14.06 -3.60
N TYR A 43 -14.71 -14.49 -4.41
CA TYR A 43 -13.78 -15.58 -4.06
C TYR A 43 -12.47 -15.10 -3.44
N ARG A 44 -12.06 -13.85 -3.63
CA ARG A 44 -10.85 -13.25 -3.04
C ARG A 44 -11.08 -12.95 -1.56
N ARG A 45 -10.63 -13.88 -0.71
CA ARG A 45 -10.76 -13.80 0.76
C ARG A 45 -9.60 -13.10 1.47
N THR A 46 -8.68 -12.49 0.73
CA THR A 46 -7.48 -11.86 1.28
C THR A 46 -7.39 -10.41 0.83
N ASP A 47 -6.90 -9.56 1.75
CA ASP A 47 -6.52 -8.17 1.51
C ASP A 47 -5.00 -8.01 1.42
N PHE A 48 -4.26 -9.13 1.40
CA PHE A 48 -2.80 -9.20 1.33
C PHE A 48 -2.09 -8.43 2.46
N ILE A 49 -2.67 -8.39 3.66
CA ILE A 49 -2.20 -7.51 4.73
C ILE A 49 -0.70 -7.63 5.03
N GLU A 50 -0.14 -8.84 5.05
CA GLU A 50 1.28 -9.05 5.37
C GLU A 50 2.21 -8.67 4.21
N GLN A 51 1.81 -8.95 2.96
CA GLN A 51 2.55 -8.49 1.79
C GLN A 51 2.53 -6.96 1.69
N ARG A 52 1.36 -6.35 1.95
CA ARG A 52 1.20 -4.89 2.00
C ARG A 52 2.05 -4.28 3.11
N ARG A 53 2.09 -4.88 4.30
CA ARG A 53 2.95 -4.44 5.40
C ARG A 53 4.42 -4.41 4.98
N ASN A 54 4.92 -5.50 4.39
CA ASN A 54 6.30 -5.58 3.95
C ASN A 54 6.61 -4.53 2.88
N LEU A 55 5.72 -4.37 1.89
CA LEU A 55 5.87 -3.36 0.85
C LEU A 55 5.90 -1.94 1.41
N MET A 56 5.03 -1.63 2.37
CA MET A 56 4.99 -0.31 3.02
C MET A 56 6.24 -0.05 3.88
N VAL A 57 6.81 -1.07 4.51
CA VAL A 57 8.11 -0.95 5.20
C VAL A 57 9.21 -0.61 4.20
N ARG A 58 9.29 -1.32 3.07
CA ARG A 58 10.27 -1.04 2.01
C ARG A 58 10.09 0.35 1.40
N TRP A 59 8.85 0.77 1.17
CA TRP A 59 8.56 2.11 0.69
C TRP A 59 9.03 3.17 1.70
N SER A 60 8.76 2.98 2.99
CA SER A 60 9.20 3.90 4.05
C SER A 60 10.72 4.06 4.09
N GLN A 61 11.46 2.95 3.90
CA GLN A 61 12.92 2.96 3.79
C GLN A 61 13.37 3.76 2.57
N HIS A 62 12.73 3.57 1.43
CA HIS A 62 13.09 4.26 0.19
C HIS A 62 12.94 5.78 0.31
N VAL A 63 11.81 6.26 0.84
CA VAL A 63 11.53 7.71 0.86
C VAL A 63 12.15 8.47 2.02
N THR A 64 12.53 7.79 3.11
CA THR A 64 13.10 8.45 4.29
C THR A 64 14.59 8.16 4.51
N GLY A 65 15.15 7.17 3.80
CA GLY A 65 16.49 6.65 4.10
C GLY A 65 16.60 5.95 5.47
N GLN A 66 15.47 5.72 6.15
CA GLN A 66 15.38 5.10 7.47
C GLN A 66 14.18 4.15 7.55
N ASN A 67 14.16 3.21 8.50
CA ASN A 67 12.97 2.40 8.74
C ASN A 67 11.85 3.26 9.32
N GLY A 68 10.75 3.45 8.59
CA GLY A 68 9.55 4.05 9.16
C GLY A 68 8.99 3.19 10.30
N GLN A 69 8.67 3.81 11.44
CA GLN A 69 8.13 3.08 12.59
C GLN A 69 6.67 2.69 12.32
N VAL A 70 6.41 1.41 12.03
CA VAL A 70 5.04 0.88 11.93
C VAL A 70 4.45 0.78 13.35
N VAL A 71 3.69 1.80 13.74
CA VAL A 71 3.02 1.87 15.04
C VAL A 71 1.72 1.06 15.03
N LYS A 72 1.51 0.25 16.07
CA LYS A 72 0.20 -0.37 16.32
C LYS A 72 -0.80 0.73 16.61
N MET A 73 -1.84 0.83 15.80
CA MET A 73 -2.99 1.66 16.15
C MET A 73 -3.63 1.11 17.43
N VAL A 74 -3.69 1.95 18.45
CA VAL A 74 -4.52 1.68 19.63
C VAL A 74 -5.95 1.68 19.15
N LYS A 75 -6.70 0.58 19.34
CA LYS A 75 -8.16 0.61 19.15
C LYS A 75 -8.68 1.72 20.06
N GLY A 76 -9.27 2.76 19.45
CA GLY A 76 -9.91 3.83 20.20
C GLY A 76 -10.87 3.20 21.22
N ALA A 77 -10.70 3.59 22.48
CA ALA A 77 -11.70 3.31 23.50
C ALA A 77 -13.05 3.82 22.96
N GLY A 78 -14.06 2.95 22.98
CA GLY A 78 -15.38 3.25 22.48
C GLY A 78 -15.95 4.53 23.09
N LEU A 79 -16.65 5.28 22.26
CA LEU A 79 -17.76 6.14 22.64
C LEU A 79 -19.03 5.51 22.06
#